data_AF-A0A419A855-F1
#
_entry.id   AF-A0A419A855-F1
#
_cell.length_a   1.000
_cell.length_b   1.000
_cell.length_c   1.000
_cell.angle_alpha   90.00
_cell.angle_beta   90.00
_cell.angle_gamma   90.00
#
_symmetry.space_group_name_H-M   'P 1'
#
loop_
_entity.id
_entity.type
_entity.pdbx_description
1 polymer ?
#
loop_
_entity_poly.entity_id
_entity_poly.type
_entity_poly.pdbx_seq_one_letter_code
_entity_poly.pdbx_strand_id
1 'polypeptide(L)' 'MTDLSPHPAARYAGPATGLPPQSDLTTDTAVFTEAYAVIPSSTMRDIVTSLLPGWQGMRMWVLARPLSGFAETFSQYIVE' A
#
# COMPACT_ATOMS: atom_id res chain seq x y z
N MET A 1 20.95 11.18 -34.56
CA MET A 1 21.22 12.03 -33.39
C MET A 1 20.07 11.78 -32.42
N THR A 2 20.21 10.76 -31.58
CA THR A 2 19.17 10.32 -30.65
C THR A 2 19.20 11.22 -29.43
N ASP A 3 18.07 11.82 -29.09
CA ASP A 3 17.90 12.63 -27.90
C ASP A 3 18.15 11.75 -26.65
N LEU A 4 19.21 12.08 -25.92
CA LEU A 4 19.60 11.45 -24.65
C LEU A 4 19.28 12.38 -23.46
N SER A 5 18.33 13.31 -23.62
CA SER A 5 17.88 14.15 -22.51
C SER A 5 17.40 13.26 -21.35
N PRO A 6 17.93 13.42 -20.13
CA PRO A 6 17.50 12.60 -19.00
C PRO A 6 16.02 12.86 -18.73
N HIS A 7 15.18 11.84 -18.92
CA HIS A 7 13.82 11.88 -18.42
C HIS A 7 13.88 12.02 -16.90
N PRO A 8 13.10 12.94 -16.30
CA PRO A 8 13.05 13.03 -14.84
C PRO A 8 12.71 11.65 -14.28
N ALA A 9 13.50 11.19 -13.32
CA ALA A 9 13.29 9.88 -12.71
C ALA A 9 11.83 9.76 -12.27
N ALA A 10 11.13 8.72 -12.73
CA ALA A 10 9.74 8.49 -12.39
C ALA A 10 9.61 8.41 -10.86
N ARG A 11 8.78 9.27 -10.28
CA ARG A 11 8.52 9.28 -8.84
C ARG A 11 7.39 8.31 -8.54
N TYR A 12 7.72 7.18 -7.92
CA TYR A 12 6.74 6.21 -7.45
C TYR A 12 6.29 6.53 -6.03
N ALA A 13 5.01 6.30 -5.74
CA ALA A 13 4.48 6.42 -4.39
C ALA A 13 4.95 5.23 -3.54
N GLY A 14 5.39 5.51 -2.31
CA GLY A 14 5.73 4.50 -1.31
C GLY A 14 4.70 4.46 -0.17
N PRO A 15 4.81 3.48 0.73
CA PRO A 15 3.97 3.40 1.92
C PRO A 15 4.20 4.62 2.84
N ALA A 16 3.18 5.02 3.58
CA ALA A 16 3.20 6.19 4.47
C ALA A 16 3.92 5.91 5.81
N THR A 17 4.95 5.04 5.80
CA THR A 17 5.78 4.51 6.90
C THR A 17 5.72 5.27 8.23
N GLY A 18 5.72 4.52 9.34
CA GLY A 18 5.69 5.06 10.69
C GLY A 18 4.28 5.15 11.27
N LEU A 19 4.15 5.92 12.36
CA LEU A 19 2.87 6.16 13.05
C LEU A 19 2.31 7.54 12.70
N PRO A 20 0.99 7.69 12.55
CA PRO A 20 0.38 9.00 12.42
C PRO A 20 0.66 9.83 13.70
N PRO A 21 0.94 11.14 13.58
CA PRO A 21 0.98 12.03 14.72
C PRO A 21 -0.37 12.09 15.42
N GLN A 22 -0.39 12.36 16.73
CA GLN A 22 -1.63 12.48 17.50
C GLN A 22 -2.54 13.64 17.04
N SER A 23 -1.98 14.59 16.29
CA SER A 23 -2.71 15.71 15.68
C SER A 23 -3.44 15.34 14.38
N ASP A 24 -3.20 14.16 13.81
CA ASP A 24 -3.89 13.73 12.60
C ASP A 24 -5.38 13.54 12.86
N LEU A 25 -6.17 13.80 11.81
CA LEU A 25 -7.61 13.52 11.84
C LEU A 25 -7.83 12.02 12.03
N THR A 26 -8.70 11.67 12.97
CA THR A 26 -9.11 10.28 13.22
C THR A 26 -10.04 9.73 12.16
N THR A 27 -10.65 10.60 11.34
CA THR A 27 -11.55 10.21 10.25
C THR A 27 -10.73 9.89 8.99
N ASP A 28 -10.99 8.72 8.40
CA ASP A 28 -10.35 8.28 7.17
C ASP A 28 -11.35 8.19 6.01
N THR A 29 -10.83 8.16 4.78
CA THR A 29 -11.57 8.04 3.52
C THR A 29 -11.83 6.59 3.10
N ALA A 30 -11.72 5.65 4.03
CA ALA A 30 -11.97 4.24 3.77
C ALA A 30 -13.46 4.00 3.50
N VAL A 31 -13.76 3.33 2.38
CA VAL A 31 -15.14 3.07 1.94
C VAL A 31 -15.27 1.63 1.49
N PHE A 32 -16.34 0.95 1.90
CA PHE A 32 -16.71 -0.37 1.41
C PHE A 32 -18.16 -0.33 0.95
N THR A 33 -18.39 -0.76 -0.28
CA THR A 33 -19.71 -0.93 -0.88
C THR A 33 -19.80 -2.33 -1.49
N GLU A 34 -21.00 -2.72 -1.94
CA GLU A 34 -21.17 -3.97 -2.68
C GLU A 34 -20.40 -3.98 -4.02
N ALA A 35 -20.14 -2.80 -4.60
CA ALA A 35 -19.53 -2.67 -5.92
C ALA A 35 -18.03 -2.38 -5.89
N TYR A 36 -17.53 -1.74 -4.82
CA TYR A 36 -16.13 -1.31 -4.72
C TYR A 36 -15.67 -1.07 -3.28
N ALA A 37 -14.35 -1.10 -3.09
CA ALA A 37 -13.69 -0.69 -1.86
C ALA A 37 -12.63 0.39 -2.15
N VAL A 38 -12.49 1.36 -1.25
CA VAL A 38 -11.43 2.37 -1.22
C VAL A 38 -10.61 2.14 0.04
N ILE A 39 -9.32 1.86 -0.15
CA ILE A 39 -8.35 1.64 0.93
C ILE A 39 -7.32 2.77 0.85
N PRO A 40 -7.36 3.75 1.77
CA PRO A 40 -6.46 4.89 1.75
C PRO A 40 -5.02 4.48 2.12
N SER A 41 -4.02 5.22 1.62
CA SER A 41 -2.61 4.95 1.89
C SER A 41 -2.23 5.09 3.38
N SER A 42 -3.04 5.81 4.16
CA SER A 42 -2.93 5.94 5.61
C SER A 42 -3.02 4.60 6.34
N THR A 43 -3.59 3.56 5.71
CA THR A 43 -3.65 2.20 6.25
C THR A 43 -2.30 1.48 6.20
N MET A 44 -1.36 1.92 5.36
CA MET A 44 -0.05 1.30 5.17
C MET A 44 0.94 1.78 6.24
N ARG A 45 0.73 1.33 7.49
CA ARG A 45 1.54 1.69 8.68
C ARG A 45 2.46 0.56 9.12
N ASP A 46 3.54 0.89 9.82
CA ASP A 46 4.55 -0.10 10.21
C ASP A 46 3.98 -1.22 11.11
N ILE A 47 3.01 -0.88 11.95
CA ILE A 47 2.37 -1.80 12.91
C ILE A 47 1.47 -2.86 12.27
N VAL A 48 1.14 -2.73 10.98
CA VAL A 48 0.30 -3.69 10.24
C VAL A 48 1.08 -4.45 9.16
N THR A 49 2.41 -4.40 9.23
CA THR A 49 3.27 -5.12 8.28
C THR A 49 3.25 -6.62 8.53
N SER A 50 3.42 -7.37 7.46
CA SER A 50 3.55 -8.83 7.45
C SER A 50 4.97 -9.24 7.08
N LEU A 51 5.35 -10.44 7.51
CA LEU A 51 6.64 -11.06 7.19
C LEU A 51 6.42 -12.30 6.32
N LEU A 52 7.36 -12.59 5.43
CA LEU A 52 7.35 -13.79 4.61
C LEU A 52 8.41 -14.78 5.12
N PRO A 53 8.06 -16.08 5.26
CA PRO A 53 9.05 -17.10 5.56
C PRO A 53 10.20 -17.09 4.54
N GLY A 54 11.44 -17.16 5.04
CA GLY A 54 12.65 -17.16 4.20
C GLY A 54 13.17 -15.77 3.80
N TRP A 55 12.43 -14.70 4.07
CA TRP A 55 12.87 -13.33 3.83
C TRP A 55 13.46 -12.73 5.11
N GLN A 56 14.57 -11.98 4.99
CA GLN A 56 15.26 -11.33 6.10
C GLN A 56 15.26 -9.81 5.92
N GLY A 57 14.95 -9.08 6.98
CA GLY A 57 15.00 -7.61 6.98
C GLY A 57 13.95 -6.92 6.10
N MET A 58 12.91 -7.65 5.67
CA MET A 58 11.84 -7.16 4.79
C MET A 58 10.58 -6.85 5.59
N ARG A 59 9.84 -5.82 5.20
CA ARG A 59 8.44 -5.61 5.63
C ARG A 59 7.52 -5.50 4.43
N MET A 60 6.32 -6.08 4.54
CA MET A 60 5.33 -5.96 3.47
C MET A 60 3.94 -5.58 3.98
N TRP A 61 3.19 -4.87 3.14
CA TRP A 61 1.77 -4.61 3.33
C TRP A 61 0.97 -5.41 2.32
N VAL A 62 -0.01 -6.15 2.82
CA VAL A 62 -0.87 -7.01 2.00
C VAL A 62 -2.10 -6.24 1.55
N LEU A 63 -2.30 -6.15 0.24
CA LEU A 63 -3.56 -5.74 -0.39
C LEU A 63 -4.14 -6.96 -1.10
N ALA A 64 -4.92 -7.74 -0.36
CA ALA A 64 -5.63 -8.90 -0.90
C ALA A 64 -7.02 -9.00 -0.27
N ARG A 65 -7.98 -9.55 -1.01
CA ARG A 65 -9.37 -9.75 -0.58
C ARG A 65 -10.03 -8.49 0.03
N PRO A 66 -10.05 -7.35 -0.70
CA PRO A 66 -10.66 -6.11 -0.19
C PRO A 66 -12.18 -6.22 0.02
N LEU A 67 -12.85 -7.15 -0.65
CA LEU A 67 -14.28 -7.45 -0.47
C LEU A 67 -14.48 -8.95 -0.26
N SER A 68 -15.63 -9.34 0.29
CA SER A 68 -16.03 -10.75 0.39
C SER A 68 -16.41 -11.31 -0.98
N GLY A 69 -16.37 -12.64 -1.13
CA GLY A 69 -16.67 -13.31 -2.40
C GLY A 69 -15.47 -13.37 -3.34
N PHE A 70 -15.68 -13.04 -4.63
CA PHE A 70 -14.75 -13.28 -5.76
C PHE A 70 -13.50 -12.37 -5.79
N ALA A 71 -12.88 -12.10 -4.64
CA ALA A 71 -11.71 -11.21 -4.48
C ALA A 71 -10.40 -11.95 -4.18
N GLU A 72 -10.31 -13.23 -4.55
CA GLU A 72 -9.21 -14.15 -4.20
C GLU A 72 -8.31 -14.52 -5.38
N THR A 73 -8.64 -14.05 -6.58
CA THR A 73 -7.87 -14.32 -7.81
C THR A 73 -6.47 -13.72 -7.77
N PHE A 74 -6.30 -12.59 -7.08
CA PHE A 74 -5.05 -11.85 -7.05
C PHE A 74 -4.64 -11.46 -5.63
N SER A 75 -3.34 -11.36 -5.42
CA SER A 75 -2.74 -10.72 -4.26
C SER A 75 -1.73 -9.66 -4.71
N GLN A 76 -1.79 -8.50 -4.06
CA GLN A 76 -0.83 -7.44 -4.25
C GLN A 76 -0.10 -7.18 -2.94
N TYR A 77 1.21 -6.93 -3.04
CA TYR A 77 2.06 -6.62 -1.91
C TYR A 77 2.85 -5.35 -2.19
N ILE A 78 2.90 -4.46 -1.21
CA ILE A 78 3.90 -3.38 -1.17
C ILE A 78 5.02 -3.92 -0.30
N VAL A 79 6.23 -3.98 -0.83
CA VAL A 79 7.39 -4.59 -0.16
C VAL A 79 8.53 -3.60 -0.12
N GLU A 80 9.25 -3.62 0.98
CA GLU A 80 10.55 -2.97 1.15
C GLU A 80 11.53 -3.86 1.89
#